data_AF-A0A1T1E0P1-F1
#
_entry.id   AF-A0A1T1E0P1-F1
#
_cell.length_a   1.000
_cell.length_b   1.000
_cell.length_c   1.000
_cell.angle_alpha   90.00
_cell.angle_beta   90.00
_cell.angle_gamma   90.00
#
_symmetry.space_group_name_H-M   'P 1'
#
loop_
_entity.id
_entity.type
_entity.pdbx_description
1 polymer ?
#
loop_
_entity_poly.entity_id
_entity_poly.type
_entity_poly.pdbx_seq_one_letter_code
_entity_poly.pdbx_strand_id
1 'polypeptide(L)' 'MQYKKLENIDMYALTATEVDGPKEESINWKFLTTIPIHNSDDAKRMIAYYKSRWGIEVFFKVLKSGCNIESTQFKFGDR' A
#
# COMPACT_ATOMS: atom_id res chain seq x y z
N MET A 1 -14.33 23.64 -14.52
CA MET A 1 -14.24 22.40 -13.72
C MET A 1 -14.77 22.70 -12.33
N GLN A 2 -16.02 22.35 -12.04
CA GLN A 2 -16.61 22.57 -10.71
C GLN A 2 -16.35 21.30 -9.88
N TYR A 3 -15.43 21.38 -8.91
CA TYR A 3 -15.15 20.24 -8.04
C TYR A 3 -16.38 19.97 -7.16
N LYS A 4 -16.89 18.73 -7.20
CA LYS A 4 -17.96 18.29 -6.32
C LYS A 4 -17.44 18.40 -4.88
N LYS A 5 -18.14 19.16 -4.03
CA LYS A 5 -17.80 19.26 -2.61
C LYS A 5 -18.01 17.88 -1.98
N LEU A 6 -16.91 17.24 -1.57
CA LEU A 6 -16.93 15.96 -0.87
C LEU A 6 -17.09 16.20 0.63
N GLU A 7 -17.68 15.23 1.33
CA GLU A 7 -17.78 15.27 2.78
C GLU A 7 -16.41 15.07 3.43
N ASN A 8 -16.19 15.71 4.57
CA ASN A 8 -14.98 15.50 5.36
C ASN A 8 -15.05 14.11 6.01
N ILE A 9 -13.92 13.40 6.01
CA ILE A 9 -13.79 12.08 6.63
C ILE A 9 -12.77 12.19 7.74
N ASP A 10 -13.15 11.78 8.94
CA ASP A 10 -12.23 11.65 10.06
C ASP A 10 -11.29 10.46 9.83
N MET A 11 -9.99 10.69 10.02
CA MET A 11 -8.95 9.70 9.77
C MET A 11 -7.90 9.73 10.86
N TYR A 12 -7.26 8.58 11.06
CA TYR A 12 -6.08 8.43 11.89
C TYR A 12 -4.84 8.59 11.03
N ALA A 13 -3.83 9.26 11.58
CA ALA A 13 -2.51 9.41 10.98
C ALA A 13 -1.47 8.65 11.80
N LEU A 14 -0.58 7.93 11.12
CA LEU A 14 0.53 7.20 11.75
C LEU A 14 1.81 7.45 10.96
N THR A 15 2.92 7.68 11.68
CA THR A 15 4.25 7.72 11.08
C THR A 15 5.13 6.63 11.67
N ALA A 16 5.94 5.99 10.83
CA ALA A 16 6.93 4.99 11.22
C ALA A 16 8.26 5.38 10.60
N THR A 17 9.24 5.66 11.45
CA THR A 17 10.61 5.99 11.04
C THR A 17 11.55 4.91 11.54
N GLU A 18 12.47 4.48 10.70
CA GLU A 18 13.53 3.56 11.09
C GLU A 18 14.48 4.20 12.10
N VAL A 19 14.78 3.46 13.16
CA VAL A 19 15.76 3.87 14.16
C VAL A 19 17.14 3.43 13.67
N ASP A 20 18.10 4.35 13.66
CA ASP A 20 19.48 4.11 13.23
C ASP A 20 19.62 3.56 11.79
N GLY A 21 18.69 3.95 10.91
CA GLY A 21 18.72 3.59 9.48
C GLY A 21 19.85 4.28 8.70
N PRO A 22 20.17 3.79 7.49
CA PRO A 22 21.17 4.41 6.62
C PRO A 22 20.77 5.84 6.27
N LYS A 23 21.73 6.78 6.28
CA LYS A 23 21.46 8.22 6.06
C LYS A 23 20.71 8.52 4.75
N GLU A 24 20.97 7.76 3.69
CA GLU A 24 20.43 8.03 2.36
C GLU A 24 19.12 7.28 2.07
N GLU A 25 18.86 6.17 2.76
CA GLU A 25 17.75 5.25 2.45
C GLU A 25 16.90 4.88 3.67
N SER A 26 17.01 5.63 4.77
CA SER A 26 16.24 5.34 5.98
C SER A 26 14.74 5.36 5.71
N ILE A 27 14.06 4.33 6.21
CA ILE A 27 12.61 4.19 6.01
C ILE A 27 11.87 5.29 6.78
N ASN A 28 11.02 6.03 6.07
CA ASN A 28 10.07 6.97 6.64
C ASN A 28 8.69 6.77 6.00
N TRP A 29 7.80 6.07 6.71
CA TRP A 29 6.44 5.82 6.25
C TRP A 29 5.43 6.74 6.94
N LYS A 30 4.46 7.22 6.16
CA LYS A 30 3.31 7.99 6.63
C LYS A 30 2.03 7.33 6.13
N PHE A 31 1.13 7.03 7.05
CA PHE A 31 -0.13 6.34 6.77
C PHE A 31 -1.30 7.23 7.15
N LEU A 32 -2.33 7.20 6.31
CA LEU A 32 -3.67 7.68 6.64
C LEU A 32 -4.60 6.49 6.58
N THR A 33 -5.41 6.31 7.61
CA THR A 33 -6.31 5.16 7.72
C THR A 33 -7.59 5.55 8.45
N THR A 34 -8.69 4.89 8.08
CA THR A 34 -9.96 4.95 8.84
C THR A 34 -10.01 3.89 9.94
N ILE A 35 -9.03 2.99 9.99
CA ILE A 35 -8.91 1.99 11.06
C ILE A 35 -8.45 2.70 12.34
N PRO A 36 -9.16 2.54 13.46
CA PRO A 36 -8.80 3.20 14.71
C PRO A 36 -7.41 2.85 15.22
N ILE A 37 -6.72 3.86 15.76
CA ILE A 37 -5.43 3.72 16.43
C ILE A 37 -5.54 4.39 17.79
N HIS A 38 -5.64 3.59 18.86
CA HIS A 38 -5.78 4.10 20.22
C HIS A 38 -4.52 3.90 21.05
N ASN A 39 -3.68 2.93 20.68
CA ASN A 39 -2.46 2.59 21.39
C ASN A 39 -1.34 2.16 20.44
N SER A 40 -0.17 1.88 21.01
CA SER A 40 1.01 1.50 20.24
C SER A 40 0.88 0.13 19.56
N ASP A 41 0.07 -0.79 20.09
CA ASP A 41 -0.15 -2.10 19.47
C ASP A 41 -1.04 -2.02 18.23
N ASP A 42 -2.00 -1.09 18.21
CA ASP A 42 -2.77 -0.76 17.00
C ASP A 42 -1.84 -0.21 15.91
N ALA A 43 -0.92 0.69 16.28
CA ALA A 43 0.06 1.23 15.35
C ALA A 43 0.97 0.13 14.77
N LYS A 44 1.47 -0.80 15.60
CA LYS A 44 2.25 -1.96 15.13
C LYS A 44 1.45 -2.84 14.18
N ARG A 45 0.16 -3.04 14.45
CA ARG A 45 -0.73 -3.81 13.56
C ARG A 45 -0.89 -3.13 12.20
N MET A 46 -1.05 -1.81 12.16
CA MET A 46 -1.10 -1.06 10.91
C MET A 46 0.18 -1.19 10.09
N ILE A 47 1.34 -1.13 10.75
CA ILE A 47 2.63 -1.37 10.09
C ILE A 47 2.69 -2.81 9.53
N ALA A 48 2.24 -3.80 10.30
CA ALA A 48 2.20 -5.19 9.85
C ALA A 48 1.28 -5.39 8.62
N TYR A 49 0.11 -4.75 8.60
CA TYR A 49 -0.77 -4.75 7.43
C TYR A 49 -0.10 -4.12 6.20
N TYR A 50 0.61 -3.00 6.39
CA TYR A 50 1.32 -2.37 5.30
C TYR A 50 2.47 -3.24 4.76
N LYS A 51 3.19 -3.96 5.63
CA LYS A 51 4.23 -4.92 5.20
C LYS A 51 3.67 -6.00 4.26
N SER A 52 2.41 -6.41 4.44
CA SER A 52 1.75 -7.38 3.56
C SER A 52 1.46 -6.83 2.15
N ARG A 53 1.64 -5.52 1.90
CA ARG A 53 1.47 -4.92 0.57
C ARG A 53 2.37 -5.57 -0.48
N TRP A 54 3.54 -6.06 -0.10
CA TRP A 54 4.46 -6.75 -1.02
C TRP A 54 3.88 -8.02 -1.64
N GLY A 55 2.87 -8.63 -1.01
CA GLY A 55 2.21 -9.81 -1.56
C GLY A 55 1.63 -9.58 -2.96
N ILE A 56 1.14 -8.36 -3.25
CA ILE A 56 0.59 -8.04 -4.58
C ILE A 56 1.69 -7.99 -5.65
N GLU A 57 2.89 -7.53 -5.30
CA GLU A 57 4.03 -7.49 -6.22
C GLU A 57 4.50 -8.90 -6.55
N VAL A 58 4.53 -9.79 -5.56
CA VAL A 58 4.85 -11.21 -5.77
C VAL A 58 3.81 -11.87 -6.66
N PHE A 59 2.52 -11.61 -6.43
CA PHE A 59 1.44 -12.13 -7.27
C PHE A 59 1.61 -11.67 -8.74
N PHE A 60 1.83 -10.36 -8.96
CA PHE A 60 2.06 -9.85 -10.31
C PHE A 60 3.36 -10.37 -10.93
N LYS A 61 4.42 -10.58 -10.14
CA LYS A 61 5.67 -11.20 -10.62
C LYS A 61 5.41 -12.62 -11.11
N VAL A 62 4.70 -13.44 -10.34
CA VAL A 62 4.34 -14.81 -10.74
C VAL A 62 3.50 -14.79 -12.01
N LEU A 63 2.50 -13.92 -12.13
CA LEU A 63 1.68 -13.81 -13.34
C LEU A 63 2.51 -13.42 -14.57
N LYS A 64 3.40 -12.43 -14.43
CA LYS A 64 4.19 -11.89 -15.55
C LYS A 64 5.32 -12.81 -15.98
N SER A 65 6.13 -13.30 -15.04
CA SER A 65 7.34 -14.08 -15.38
C SER A 65 7.16 -15.59 -15.23
N GLY A 66 6.29 -16.03 -14.32
CA GLY A 66 6.02 -17.46 -14.09
C GLY A 66 4.97 -18.01 -15.05
N CYS A 67 3.83 -17.34 -15.14
CA CYS A 67 2.74 -17.71 -16.05
C CYS A 67 2.88 -17.10 -17.45
N ASN A 68 3.86 -16.20 -17.64
CA ASN A 68 4.12 -15.48 -18.88
C ASN A 68 2.85 -14.87 -19.50
N ILE A 69 1.96 -14.33 -18.67
CA ILE A 69 0.63 -13.89 -19.12
C ILE A 69 0.73 -12.79 -20.18
N GLU A 70 1.81 -12.00 -20.17
CA GLU A 70 2.08 -10.94 -21.13
C GLU A 70 2.44 -11.46 -22.54
N SER A 71 2.83 -12.74 -22.66
CA SER A 71 3.01 -13.43 -23.95
C SER A 71 1.70 -13.98 -24.53
N THR A 72 0.66 -14.10 -23.69
CA THR A 72 -0.68 -14.50 -24.13
C THR A 72 -1.26 -13.34 -24.94
N GLN A 73 -1.17 -13.43 -26.26
CA GLN A 73 -1.91 -12.56 -27.18
C GLN A 73 -3.42 -12.83 -27.02
N PHE A 74 -4.05 -12.32 -25.97
CA PHE A 74 -5.47 -12.02 -26.00
C PHE A 74 -5.67 -10.81 -26.91
N LYS A 75 -5.55 -11.05 -28.23
CA LYS A 75 -6.34 -10.28 -29.18
C LYS A 75 -7.78 -10.62 -28.85
N PHE A 76 -8.49 -9.65 -28.28
CA PHE A 76 -9.95 -9.50 -28.13
C PHE A 76 -10.20 -8.82 -26.78
N GLY A 77 -9.88 -7.53 -26.75
CA GLY A 77 -10.56 -6.62 -25.85
C GLY A 77 -11.99 -6.46 -26.35
N ASP A 78 -12.89 -7.28 -25.83
CA ASP A 78 -14.34 -7.06 -25.86
C ASP A 78 -14.96 -7.89 -24.74
N ARG A 79 -15.26 -7.22 -23.63
CA ARG A 79 -16.43 -7.43 -22.77
C ARG A 79 -16.49 -6.37 -21.66
#